data_AF-A0A6G3Z1F9-F1
#
_entry.id   AF-A0A6G3Z1F9-F1
#
_cell.length_a   1.000
_cell.length_b   1.000
_cell.length_c   1.000
_cell.angle_alpha   90.00
_cell.angle_beta   90.00
_cell.angle_gamma   90.00
#
_symmetry.space_group_name_H-M   'P 1'
#
loop_
_entity.id
_entity.type
_entity.pdbx_description
1 polymer ?
#
loop_
_entity_poly.entity_id
_entity_poly.type
_entity_poly.pdbx_seq_one_letter_code
_entity_poly.pdbx_strand_id
1 'polypeptide(L)'
;MVKGAIAVADYVQLCEQSTIGKRLPEALYVHISALRELHPTLQTLEQQARSVTPQVEQATLVKFSLAQPQISYLFYPDFDTDAHPALQSSIQINLDTLKAGSRDYSTTDNPPILHRKETFIASDYPHYNTFAWLTKQEEVLGLLEASRGIGLRNAWEQRLRDRTLVIHDHYLACPPVANIDF
;
A
#
# COMPACT_ATOMS: atom_id res chain seq x y z
N MET A 1 -3.13 -32.43 -17.09
CA MET A 1 -1.98 -31.49 -17.16
C MET A 1 -2.41 -30.29 -17.99
N VAL A 2 -2.70 -29.16 -17.36
CA VAL A 2 -2.77 -27.87 -18.06
C VAL A 2 -2.04 -26.86 -17.16
N LYS A 3 -0.71 -26.84 -17.26
CA LYS A 3 0.06 -25.67 -16.82
C LYS A 3 -0.05 -24.66 -17.96
N GLY A 4 -1.14 -23.92 -18.00
CA GLY A 4 -1.20 -22.71 -18.81
C GLY A 4 -0.30 -21.70 -18.13
N ALA A 5 0.94 -21.59 -18.57
CA ALA A 5 1.75 -20.42 -18.25
C ALA A 5 0.96 -19.21 -18.75
N ILE A 6 0.49 -18.38 -17.84
CA ILE A 6 -0.13 -17.11 -18.20
C ILE A 6 0.96 -16.34 -18.95
N ALA A 7 0.71 -15.97 -20.19
CA ALA A 7 1.66 -15.16 -20.92
C ALA A 7 1.86 -13.86 -20.15
N VAL A 8 3.11 -13.43 -19.97
CA VAL A 8 3.46 -12.22 -19.21
C VAL A 8 2.67 -10.98 -19.70
N ALA A 9 2.36 -10.93 -21.00
CA ALA A 9 1.55 -9.89 -21.62
C ALA A 9 0.10 -9.83 -21.08
N ASP A 10 -0.54 -10.99 -20.88
CA ASP A 10 -1.91 -11.05 -20.36
C ASP A 10 -1.98 -10.59 -18.90
N TYR A 11 -0.96 -10.93 -18.11
CA TYR A 11 -0.87 -10.55 -16.71
C TYR A 11 -0.73 -9.03 -16.51
N VAL A 12 0.16 -8.38 -17.26
CA VAL A 12 0.38 -6.93 -17.16
C VAL A 12 -0.89 -6.18 -17.53
N GLN A 13 -1.51 -6.55 -18.65
CA GLN A 13 -2.75 -5.95 -19.10
C GLN A 13 -3.87 -6.10 -18.07
N LEU A 14 -4.03 -7.27 -17.45
CA LEU A 14 -5.04 -7.49 -16.41
C LEU A 14 -4.82 -6.59 -15.18
N CYS A 15 -3.57 -6.38 -14.79
CA CYS A 15 -3.26 -5.47 -13.69
C CYS A 15 -3.56 -4.01 -14.05
N GLU A 16 -3.20 -3.60 -15.27
CA GLU A 16 -3.45 -2.25 -15.78
C GLU A 16 -4.95 -1.96 -15.94
N GLN A 17 -5.75 -2.96 -16.27
CA GLN A 17 -7.20 -2.85 -16.43
C GLN A 17 -7.99 -3.04 -15.13
N SER A 18 -7.32 -3.36 -14.01
CA SER A 18 -7.98 -3.59 -12.74
C SER A 18 -8.73 -2.34 -12.28
N THR A 19 -10.01 -2.52 -11.96
CA THR A 19 -10.88 -1.48 -11.37
C THR A 19 -10.71 -1.38 -9.85
N ILE A 20 -10.07 -2.39 -9.24
CA ILE A 20 -9.80 -2.45 -7.80
C ILE A 20 -8.29 -2.41 -7.54
N GLY A 21 -7.89 -1.69 -6.50
CA GLY A 21 -6.50 -1.50 -6.12
C GLY A 21 -5.81 -0.30 -6.78
N LYS A 22 -4.67 0.07 -6.18
CA LYS A 22 -3.86 1.22 -6.58
C LYS A 22 -2.92 0.81 -7.71
N ARG A 23 -3.19 1.35 -8.89
CA ARG A 23 -2.32 1.20 -10.06
C ARG A 23 -1.21 2.24 -10.03
N LEU A 24 0.02 1.78 -10.18
CA LEU A 24 1.22 2.57 -10.43
C LEU A 24 1.91 2.04 -11.70
N PRO A 25 2.81 2.82 -12.33
CA PRO A 25 3.44 2.42 -13.60
C PRO A 25 4.09 1.03 -13.60
N GLU A 26 4.61 0.60 -12.45
CA GLU A 26 5.35 -0.67 -12.33
C GLU A 26 4.63 -1.72 -11.47
N ALA A 27 3.43 -1.43 -10.95
CA ALA A 27 2.76 -2.34 -10.03
C ALA A 27 1.27 -2.03 -9.81
N LEU A 28 0.52 -3.10 -9.51
CA LEU A 28 -0.80 -3.02 -8.91
C LEU A 28 -0.72 -3.42 -7.43
N TYR A 29 -1.28 -2.61 -6.55
CA TYR A 29 -1.35 -2.87 -5.11
C TYR A 29 -2.81 -3.05 -4.68
N VAL A 30 -3.09 -4.10 -3.92
CA VAL A 30 -4.46 -4.44 -3.51
C VAL A 30 -4.43 -4.86 -2.04
N HIS A 31 -5.37 -4.38 -1.25
CA HIS A 31 -5.57 -4.86 0.11
C HIS A 31 -6.15 -6.29 0.09
N ILE A 32 -5.76 -7.13 1.05
CA ILE A 32 -6.18 -8.54 1.05
C ILE A 32 -7.70 -8.75 1.02
N SER A 33 -8.47 -7.82 1.61
CA SER A 33 -9.94 -7.85 1.61
C SER A 33 -10.55 -7.73 0.21
N ALA A 34 -9.83 -7.11 -0.73
CA ALA A 34 -10.30 -6.83 -2.08
C ALA A 34 -9.75 -7.82 -3.14
N LEU A 35 -8.96 -8.83 -2.73
CA LEU A 35 -8.39 -9.80 -3.66
C LEU A 35 -9.44 -10.56 -4.45
N ARG A 36 -10.59 -10.87 -3.83
CA ARG A 36 -11.70 -11.59 -4.46
C ARG A 36 -12.38 -10.81 -5.60
N GLU A 37 -12.12 -9.50 -5.70
CA GLU A 37 -12.67 -8.62 -6.74
C GLU A 37 -11.76 -8.48 -7.95
N LEU A 38 -10.52 -8.99 -7.87
CA LEU A 38 -9.60 -9.00 -8.99
C LEU A 38 -10.07 -9.94 -10.09
N HIS A 39 -9.51 -9.80 -11.29
CA HIS A 39 -9.72 -10.78 -12.35
C HIS A 39 -9.30 -12.20 -11.88
N PRO A 40 -10.06 -13.27 -12.19
CA PRO A 40 -9.79 -14.64 -11.70
C PRO A 40 -8.36 -15.14 -11.94
N THR A 41 -7.75 -14.75 -13.07
CA THR A 41 -6.35 -15.03 -13.38
C THR A 41 -5.38 -14.45 -12.35
N LEU A 42 -5.59 -13.21 -11.91
CA LEU A 42 -4.76 -12.57 -10.88
C LEU A 42 -4.96 -13.25 -9.51
N GLN A 43 -6.19 -13.66 -9.20
CA GLN A 43 -6.48 -14.43 -7.99
C GLN A 43 -5.74 -15.77 -7.99
N THR A 44 -5.75 -16.49 -9.11
CA THR A 44 -5.04 -17.77 -9.24
C THR A 44 -3.53 -17.60 -9.10
N LEU A 45 -2.95 -16.55 -9.69
CA LEU A 45 -1.53 -16.24 -9.53
C LEU A 45 -1.17 -15.92 -8.08
N GLU A 46 -2.00 -15.13 -7.41
CA GLU A 46 -1.82 -14.81 -5.99
C GLU A 46 -1.91 -16.08 -5.12
N GLN A 47 -2.86 -16.98 -5.38
CA GLN A 47 -2.99 -18.24 -4.66
C GLN A 47 -1.75 -19.14 -4.85
N GLN A 48 -1.20 -19.19 -6.06
CA GLN A 48 0.05 -19.91 -6.33
C GLN A 48 1.22 -19.32 -5.53
N ALA A 49 1.39 -18.00 -5.54
CA ALA A 49 2.42 -17.34 -4.76
C ALA A 49 2.23 -17.54 -3.25
N ARG A 50 0.99 -17.45 -2.77
CA ARG A 50 0.63 -17.66 -1.36
C ARG A 50 1.01 -19.05 -0.87
N SER A 51 0.86 -20.06 -1.72
CA SER A 51 1.18 -21.45 -1.37
C SER A 51 2.67 -21.70 -1.08
N VAL A 52 3.57 -20.78 -1.45
CA VAL A 52 5.01 -20.92 -1.25
C VAL A 52 5.41 -20.85 0.22
N THR A 53 4.71 -20.06 1.04
CA THR A 53 5.02 -19.93 2.47
C THR A 53 3.81 -19.48 3.28
N PRO A 54 3.52 -20.08 4.45
CA PRO A 54 2.40 -19.65 5.30
C PRO A 54 2.59 -18.25 5.92
N GLN A 55 3.82 -17.72 5.90
CA GLN A 55 4.13 -16.42 6.51
C GLN A 55 3.38 -15.23 5.89
N VAL A 56 2.77 -15.41 4.70
CA VAL A 56 2.03 -14.34 4.01
C VAL A 56 0.55 -14.27 4.41
N GLU A 57 0.05 -15.18 5.25
CA GLU A 57 -1.36 -15.22 5.65
C GLU A 57 -1.85 -13.92 6.30
N GLN A 58 -0.96 -13.22 7.00
CA GLN A 58 -1.25 -11.96 7.69
C GLN A 58 -0.85 -10.72 6.89
N ALA A 59 -0.58 -10.85 5.59
CA ALA A 59 -0.24 -9.72 4.75
C ALA A 59 -1.39 -8.70 4.72
N THR A 60 -1.06 -7.41 4.68
CA THR A 60 -2.05 -6.34 4.53
C THR A 60 -2.31 -6.06 3.06
N LEU A 61 -1.24 -5.89 2.28
CA LEU A 61 -1.33 -5.62 0.84
C LEU A 61 -0.61 -6.71 0.04
N VAL A 62 -1.16 -6.99 -1.13
CA VAL A 62 -0.52 -7.75 -2.20
C VAL A 62 -0.12 -6.78 -3.31
N LYS A 63 1.15 -6.82 -3.68
CA LYS A 63 1.73 -6.06 -4.79
C LYS A 63 2.07 -7.01 -5.93
N PHE A 64 1.39 -6.81 -7.05
CA PHE A 64 1.68 -7.44 -8.33
C PHE A 64 2.71 -6.57 -9.06
N SER A 65 3.93 -7.08 -9.29
CA SER A 65 4.95 -6.34 -10.05
C SER A 65 4.70 -6.48 -11.55
N LEU A 66 4.73 -5.37 -12.29
CA LEU A 66 4.63 -5.36 -13.76
C LEU A 66 6.01 -5.40 -14.44
N ALA A 67 7.07 -5.08 -13.68
CA ALA A 67 8.44 -5.07 -14.17
C ALA A 67 9.14 -6.43 -14.05
N GLN A 68 8.72 -7.26 -13.09
CA GLN A 68 9.33 -8.56 -12.81
C GLN A 68 8.23 -9.59 -12.46
N PRO A 69 8.45 -10.89 -12.73
CA PRO A 69 7.51 -11.96 -12.38
C PRO A 69 7.52 -12.21 -10.87
N GLN A 70 6.97 -11.27 -10.09
CA GLN A 70 7.03 -11.27 -8.64
C GLN A 70 5.72 -10.76 -8.04
N ILE A 71 5.27 -11.45 -6.99
CA ILE A 71 4.25 -10.96 -6.07
C ILE A 71 4.92 -10.63 -4.73
N SER A 72 4.58 -9.48 -4.15
CA SER A 72 5.08 -9.09 -2.84
C SER A 72 3.94 -8.91 -1.86
N TYR A 73 4.11 -9.44 -0.66
CA TYR A 73 3.21 -9.31 0.47
C TYR A 73 3.79 -8.26 1.42
N LEU A 74 3.02 -7.24 1.75
CA LEU A 74 3.44 -6.11 2.56
C LEU A 74 2.61 -6.07 3.85
N PHE A 75 3.31 -5.89 4.98
CA PHE A 75 2.71 -5.97 6.30
C PHE A 75 2.67 -4.58 6.94
N TYR A 76 1.46 -4.11 7.19
CA TYR A 76 1.14 -2.86 7.88
C TYR A 76 0.15 -3.22 9.01
N PRO A 77 0.62 -3.62 10.20
CA PRO A 77 -0.27 -4.02 11.29
C PRO A 77 -1.24 -2.89 11.70
N ASP A 78 -0.80 -1.64 11.58
CA ASP A 78 -1.56 -0.44 11.93
C ASP A 78 -2.34 0.13 10.73
N PHE A 79 -2.66 -0.69 9.72
CA PHE A 79 -3.32 -0.22 8.49
C PHE A 79 -4.61 0.54 8.75
N ASP A 80 -5.41 0.11 9.73
CA ASP A 80 -6.67 0.76 10.07
C ASP A 80 -6.52 1.91 11.06
N THR A 81 -5.53 1.84 11.95
CA THR A 81 -5.41 2.71 13.12
C THR A 81 -4.49 3.91 12.89
N ASP A 82 -3.43 3.77 12.09
CA ASP A 82 -2.52 4.85 11.73
C ASP A 82 -2.96 5.49 10.40
N ALA A 83 -2.89 6.81 10.28
CA ALA A 83 -3.11 7.52 9.02
C ALA A 83 -2.12 7.11 7.94
N HIS A 84 -0.84 6.98 8.31
CA HIS A 84 0.25 6.63 7.41
C HIS A 84 1.11 5.52 8.01
N PRO A 85 0.55 4.30 8.11
CA PRO A 85 1.22 3.18 8.74
C PRO A 85 2.58 2.94 8.07
N ALA A 86 3.60 2.67 8.89
CA ALA A 86 4.89 2.24 8.38
C ALA A 86 4.86 0.78 7.94
N LEU A 87 5.60 0.49 6.88
CA LEU A 87 5.85 -0.88 6.44
C LEU A 87 6.66 -1.57 7.53
N GLN A 88 6.10 -2.61 8.14
CA GLN A 88 6.82 -3.40 9.16
C GLN A 88 7.75 -4.40 8.49
N SER A 89 7.25 -5.11 7.49
CA SER A 89 8.01 -6.14 6.78
C SER A 89 7.43 -6.38 5.39
N SER A 90 8.17 -7.13 4.58
CA SER A 90 7.71 -7.59 3.27
C SER A 90 8.22 -8.99 2.97
N ILE A 91 7.44 -9.77 2.23
CA ILE A 91 7.84 -11.05 1.66
C ILE A 91 7.64 -10.97 0.15
N GLN A 92 8.68 -11.25 -0.62
CA GLN A 92 8.63 -11.32 -2.07
C GLN A 92 8.68 -12.76 -2.54
N ILE A 93 7.75 -13.15 -3.41
CA ILE A 93 7.73 -14.46 -4.07
C ILE A 93 8.04 -14.26 -5.55
N ASN A 94 9.14 -14.85 -6.02
CA ASN A 94 9.44 -14.93 -7.44
C ASN A 94 8.58 -16.04 -8.08
N LEU A 95 7.79 -15.71 -9.09
CA LEU A 95 6.80 -16.61 -9.68
C LEU A 95 7.42 -17.71 -10.54
N ASP A 96 8.61 -17.49 -11.10
CA ASP A 96 9.30 -18.48 -11.93
C ASP A 96 10.01 -19.54 -11.09
N THR A 97 10.68 -19.10 -10.02
CA THR A 97 11.51 -19.96 -9.16
C THR A 97 10.79 -20.46 -7.92
N LEU A 98 9.64 -19.87 -7.58
CA LEU A 98 8.87 -20.12 -6.36
C LEU A 98 9.72 -19.96 -5.09
N LYS A 99 10.68 -19.03 -5.11
CA LYS A 99 11.51 -18.69 -3.96
C LYS A 99 10.94 -17.47 -3.23
N ALA A 100 10.95 -17.54 -1.91
CA ALA A 100 10.60 -16.45 -1.03
C ALA A 100 11.85 -15.70 -0.54
N GLY A 101 11.80 -14.38 -0.57
CA GLY A 101 12.70 -13.48 0.15
C GLY A 101 11.91 -12.64 1.14
N SER A 102 12.52 -12.26 2.25
CA SER A 102 11.90 -11.39 3.24
C SER A 102 12.78 -10.19 3.57
N ARG A 103 12.14 -9.10 3.98
CA ARG A 103 12.81 -7.90 4.48
C ARG A 103 12.05 -7.33 5.66
N ASP A 104 12.75 -7.07 6.74
CA ASP A 104 12.25 -6.44 7.95
C ASP A 104 12.62 -4.95 7.95
N TYR A 105 11.66 -4.11 8.31
CA TYR A 105 11.77 -2.66 8.40
C TYR A 105 11.42 -2.14 9.82
N SER A 106 11.07 -3.02 10.76
CA SER A 106 10.59 -2.67 12.10
C SER A 106 11.58 -1.83 12.93
N THR A 107 12.87 -1.94 12.64
CA THR A 107 13.95 -1.18 13.28
C THR A 107 14.52 -0.07 12.41
N THR A 108 13.89 0.24 11.27
CA THR A 108 14.33 1.32 10.37
C THR A 108 13.88 2.67 10.92
N ASP A 109 14.81 3.60 11.12
CA ASP A 109 14.50 4.96 11.64
C ASP A 109 13.60 5.79 10.70
N ASN A 110 13.65 5.51 9.40
CA ASN A 110 12.89 6.21 8.37
C ASN A 110 12.19 5.20 7.44
N PRO A 111 11.19 4.46 7.95
CA PRO A 111 10.57 3.39 7.18
C PRO A 111 9.70 3.95 6.05
N PRO A 112 9.44 3.15 5.01
CA PRO A 112 8.41 3.49 4.05
C PRO A 112 7.04 3.59 4.73
N ILE A 113 6.24 4.60 4.38
CA ILE A 113 4.88 4.80 4.90
C ILE A 113 3.84 4.74 3.79
N LEU A 114 2.59 4.46 4.18
CA LEU A 114 1.49 4.31 3.25
C LEU A 114 0.61 5.57 3.15
N HIS A 115 0.31 5.99 1.92
CA HIS A 115 -0.66 7.06 1.63
C HIS A 115 -1.75 6.58 0.69
N ARG A 116 -2.85 7.33 0.68
CA ARG A 116 -4.01 7.07 -0.19
C ARG A 116 -4.59 5.69 0.05
N LYS A 117 -4.85 5.36 1.31
CA LYS A 117 -5.26 4.02 1.72
C LYS A 117 -6.56 3.58 1.04
N GLU A 118 -7.45 4.53 0.73
CA GLU A 118 -8.70 4.29 0.00
C GLU A 118 -8.49 3.68 -1.39
N THR A 119 -7.31 3.86 -1.99
CA THR A 119 -7.02 3.31 -3.33
C THR A 119 -6.73 1.81 -3.32
N PHE A 120 -6.43 1.21 -2.17
CA PHE A 120 -6.09 -0.23 -2.08
C PHE A 120 -7.30 -1.11 -1.76
N ILE A 121 -8.39 -0.53 -1.29
CA ILE A 121 -9.56 -1.21 -0.72
C ILE A 121 -10.81 -0.99 -1.58
N ALA A 122 -11.81 -1.84 -1.39
CA ALA A 122 -13.12 -1.68 -2.01
C ALA A 122 -13.94 -0.58 -1.32
N SER A 123 -14.94 -0.04 -2.00
CA SER A 123 -15.78 1.06 -1.50
C SER A 123 -16.67 0.68 -0.31
N ASP A 124 -16.91 -0.62 -0.09
CA ASP A 124 -17.67 -1.15 1.04
C ASP A 124 -16.79 -1.42 2.28
N TYR A 125 -15.49 -1.16 2.20
CA TYR A 125 -14.58 -1.32 3.32
C TYR A 125 -14.94 -0.34 4.47
N PRO A 126 -14.98 -0.78 5.74
CA PRO A 126 -15.51 0.03 6.84
C PRO A 126 -14.90 1.43 6.98
N HIS A 127 -13.59 1.55 6.74
CA HIS A 127 -12.84 2.81 6.88
C HIS A 127 -12.67 3.58 5.56
N TYR A 128 -13.30 3.15 4.45
CA TYR A 128 -13.10 3.75 3.12
C TYR A 128 -13.30 5.27 3.13
N ASN A 129 -14.43 5.74 3.65
CA ASN A 129 -14.77 7.17 3.67
C ASN A 129 -13.78 7.98 4.53
N THR A 130 -13.32 7.43 5.65
CA THR A 130 -12.33 8.07 6.52
C THR A 130 -11.01 8.26 5.78
N PHE A 131 -10.52 7.22 5.08
CA PHE A 131 -9.27 7.30 4.33
C PHE A 131 -9.38 8.23 3.11
N ALA A 132 -10.51 8.16 2.39
CA ALA A 132 -10.76 9.04 1.25
C ALA A 132 -10.84 10.51 1.67
N TRP A 133 -11.45 10.79 2.83
CA TRP A 133 -11.51 12.13 3.39
C TRP A 133 -10.12 12.68 3.73
N LEU A 134 -9.29 11.90 4.43
CA LEU A 134 -7.91 12.29 4.73
C LEU A 134 -7.13 12.62 3.46
N THR A 135 -7.16 11.71 2.47
CA THR A 135 -6.52 11.94 1.17
C THR A 135 -7.02 13.24 0.54
N LYS A 136 -8.32 13.51 0.58
CA LYS A 136 -8.87 14.74 0.01
C LYS A 136 -8.32 16.00 0.70
N GLN A 137 -8.20 15.99 2.03
CA GLN A 137 -7.60 17.09 2.79
C GLN A 137 -6.13 17.29 2.40
N GLU A 138 -5.37 16.20 2.30
CA GLU A 138 -3.96 16.24 1.92
C GLU A 138 -3.73 16.74 0.49
N GLU A 139 -4.58 16.34 -0.47
CA GLU A 139 -4.55 16.83 -1.84
C GLU A 139 -4.83 18.34 -1.91
N VAL A 140 -5.88 18.81 -1.22
CA VAL A 140 -6.26 20.23 -1.20
C VAL A 140 -5.15 21.11 -0.62
N LEU A 141 -4.40 20.60 0.36
CA LEU A 141 -3.29 21.30 0.99
C LEU A 141 -1.95 21.08 0.27
N GLY A 142 -1.94 20.38 -0.87
CA GLY A 142 -0.75 20.12 -1.67
C GLY A 142 0.26 19.18 -1.01
N LEU A 143 -0.13 18.43 0.04
CA LEU A 143 0.76 17.54 0.78
C LEU A 143 1.19 16.31 -0.05
N LEU A 144 0.37 15.90 -1.01
CA LEU A 144 0.66 14.76 -1.90
C LEU A 144 1.34 15.16 -3.23
N GLU A 145 1.61 16.45 -3.43
CA GLU A 145 2.38 16.93 -4.57
C GLU A 145 3.86 16.50 -4.47
N ALA A 146 4.57 16.49 -5.60
CA ALA A 146 5.96 16.05 -5.69
C ALA A 146 6.20 14.70 -4.99
N SER A 147 5.72 13.62 -5.64
CA SER A 147 5.71 12.24 -5.12
C SER A 147 7.07 11.71 -4.65
N ARG A 148 8.17 12.34 -5.05
CA ARG A 148 9.51 12.01 -4.57
C ARG A 148 9.65 12.40 -3.10
N GLY A 149 9.75 11.39 -2.24
CA GLY A 149 10.01 11.55 -0.81
C GLY A 149 8.79 11.42 0.09
N ILE A 150 7.55 11.48 -0.43
CA ILE A 150 6.36 11.36 0.44
C ILE A 150 6.31 10.02 1.15
N GLY A 151 6.75 8.95 0.47
CA GLY A 151 6.68 7.59 1.00
C GLY A 151 7.67 7.27 2.12
N LEU A 152 8.39 8.24 2.70
CA LEU A 152 9.31 8.03 3.82
C LEU A 152 8.83 8.84 5.04
N ARG A 153 8.78 8.21 6.21
CA ARG A 153 8.26 8.81 7.45
C ARG A 153 8.83 10.19 7.74
N ASN A 154 10.15 10.34 7.79
CA ASN A 154 10.79 11.58 8.21
C ASN A 154 10.52 12.73 7.23
N ALA A 155 10.47 12.42 5.93
CA ALA A 155 10.17 13.40 4.90
C ALA A 155 8.70 13.84 4.94
N TRP A 156 7.79 12.91 5.25
CA TRP A 156 6.38 13.22 5.47
C TRP A 156 6.15 14.08 6.72
N GLU A 157 6.75 13.71 7.84
CA GLU A 157 6.66 14.49 9.07
C GLU A 157 7.25 15.89 8.90
N GLN A 158 8.37 16.02 8.18
CA GLN A 158 8.94 17.33 7.86
C GLN A 158 7.96 18.16 7.03
N ARG A 159 7.30 17.56 6.05
CA ARG A 159 6.31 18.24 5.21
C ARG A 159 5.11 18.75 6.01
N LEU A 160 4.63 17.98 6.99
CA LEU A 160 3.58 18.43 7.91
C LEU A 160 4.06 19.62 8.74
N ARG A 161 5.28 19.56 9.30
CA ARG A 161 5.89 20.67 10.06
C ARG A 161 6.03 21.94 9.24
N ASP A 162 6.49 21.84 8.00
CA ASP A 162 6.65 22.99 7.09
C ASP A 162 5.32 23.70 6.78
N ARG A 163 4.20 22.99 6.94
CA ARG A 163 2.83 23.53 6.78
C ARG A 163 2.14 23.85 8.11
N THR A 164 2.82 23.65 9.25
CA THR A 164 2.23 23.78 10.60
C THR A 164 0.96 22.94 10.74
N LEU A 165 1.01 21.70 10.26
CA LEU A 165 -0.07 20.73 10.34
C LEU A 165 0.34 19.56 11.22
N VAL A 166 -0.65 18.92 11.83
CA VAL A 166 -0.53 17.64 12.52
C VAL A 166 -1.63 16.71 12.02
N ILE A 167 -1.44 15.41 12.20
CA ILE A 167 -2.48 14.41 11.99
C ILE A 167 -2.92 13.90 13.36
N HIS A 168 -4.22 13.99 13.63
CA HIS A 168 -4.87 13.33 14.76
C HIS A 168 -5.84 12.29 14.20
N ASP A 169 -5.62 11.02 14.56
CA ASP A 169 -6.26 9.86 13.95
C ASP A 169 -6.10 9.90 12.42
N HIS A 170 -7.19 10.13 11.68
CA HIS A 170 -7.20 10.26 10.21
C HIS A 170 -7.65 11.65 9.77
N TYR A 171 -7.34 12.69 10.55
CA TYR A 171 -7.71 14.06 10.25
C TYR A 171 -6.52 15.00 10.34
N LEU A 172 -6.38 15.88 9.35
CA LEU A 172 -5.45 17.01 9.44
C LEU A 172 -6.01 18.08 10.39
N ALA A 173 -5.15 18.59 11.25
CA ALA A 173 -5.45 19.67 12.18
C ALA A 173 -4.30 20.69 12.22
N CYS A 174 -4.63 21.93 12.57
CA CYS A 174 -3.62 22.88 13.01
C CYS A 174 -3.34 22.61 14.50
N PRO A 175 -2.06 22.51 14.93
CA PRO A 175 -1.76 22.43 16.34
C PRO A 175 -2.27 23.70 17.04
N PRO A 176 -2.75 23.60 18.30
CA PRO A 176 -3.10 24.78 19.07
C PRO A 176 -1.88 25.72 19.13
N VAL A 177 -2.11 27.02 18.93
CA VAL A 177 -1.06 28.03 19.12
C VAL A 177 -0.59 27.90 20.56
N ALA A 178 0.68 27.55 20.79
CA ALA A 178 1.25 27.61 22.13
C ALA A 178 1.05 29.04 22.62
N ASN A 179 0.34 29.20 23.74
CA ASN A 179 0.03 30.51 24.33
C ASN A 179 1.28 31.38 24.29
N ILE A 180 1.19 32.49 23.56
CA ILE A 180 2.13 33.60 23.76
C ILE A 180 1.72 34.15 25.13
N ASP A 181 2.53 33.87 26.14
CA ASP A 181 2.39 34.51 27.45
C ASP A 181 2.45 36.03 27.21
N PHE A 182 1.35 36.72 27.53
CA PHE A 182 1.24 38.18 27.49
C PHE A 182 2.01 38.81 28.65
#